data_AF-A0A3R9S3U1-F1
#
_entry.id   AF-A0A3R9S3U1-F1
#
_cell.length_a   1.000
_cell.length_b   1.000
_cell.length_c   1.000
_cell.angle_alpha   90.00
_cell.angle_beta   90.00
_cell.angle_gamma   90.00
#
_symmetry.space_group_name_H-M   'P 1'
#
loop_
_entity.id
_entity.type
_entity.pdbx_description
1 polymer ?
#
loop_
_entity_poly.entity_id
_entity_poly.type
_entity_poly.pdbx_seq_one_letter_code
_entity_poly.pdbx_strand_id
1 'polypeptide(L)'
;SSAQMQSAAERVHFVQGGQWREEFVGTNALALSLKTQQSSCVFSNEHYMESIHDWVCYAAPIIDPYSKQTLGVVDLSTTWKNHNTLGILAAERCASIIQSALLEQQRQHLHIRAFSTPQVKFNGKSLLLTPRQIEILTILALCPHGLTLEHLYQALYGERKVSMGTLKAEMSQLRDILGGLLGSRPYRLLVHVEADFLQAEQALDAGYVASALQLYTGVFLAKTESPFLCAWRDCLESRLSDAIFKTQETDLLLKHLAHFPEAIDAVERLMELLPSEHPAHQLLVKYIDSPKLS
;
A
#
# COMPACT_ATOMS: atom_id res chain seq x y z
N SER A 1 -28.81 1.69 -18.17
CA SER A 1 -29.31 0.55 -18.96
C SER A 1 -30.83 0.55 -18.93
N SER A 2 -31.52 0.09 -19.97
CA SER A 2 -32.97 -0.12 -19.88
C SER A 2 -33.26 -1.35 -19.00
N ALA A 3 -34.41 -1.38 -18.32
CA ALA A 3 -34.79 -2.54 -17.48
C ALA A 3 -34.78 -3.86 -18.27
N GLN A 4 -35.13 -3.80 -19.57
CA GLN A 4 -35.09 -4.96 -20.47
C GLN A 4 -33.66 -5.46 -20.74
N MET A 5 -32.70 -4.56 -20.94
CA MET A 5 -31.28 -4.92 -21.12
C MET A 5 -30.68 -5.48 -19.83
N GLN A 6 -31.04 -4.92 -18.68
CA GLN A 6 -30.60 -5.44 -17.39
C GLN A 6 -31.10 -6.87 -17.15
N SER A 7 -32.40 -7.14 -17.35
CA SER A 7 -32.92 -8.50 -17.21
C SER A 7 -32.35 -9.47 -18.24
N ALA A 8 -31.99 -9.00 -19.44
CA ALA A 8 -31.30 -9.84 -20.43
C ALA A 8 -29.87 -10.19 -20.00
N ALA A 9 -29.14 -9.21 -19.46
CA ALA A 9 -27.79 -9.38 -18.94
C ALA A 9 -27.77 -10.35 -17.73
N GLU A 10 -28.73 -10.22 -16.81
CA GLU A 10 -28.86 -11.10 -15.63
C GLU A 10 -29.14 -12.56 -16.03
N ARG A 11 -29.92 -12.80 -17.09
CA ARG A 11 -30.19 -14.16 -17.62
C ARG A 11 -28.94 -14.87 -18.14
N VAL A 12 -27.91 -14.12 -18.53
CA VAL A 12 -26.60 -14.66 -18.95
C VAL A 12 -25.53 -14.48 -17.88
N HIS A 13 -25.94 -14.22 -16.63
CA HIS A 13 -25.05 -14.09 -15.47
C HIS A 13 -24.07 -12.90 -15.51
N PHE A 14 -24.40 -11.83 -16.23
CA PHE A 14 -23.74 -10.52 -16.06
C PHE A 14 -24.22 -9.87 -14.75
N VAL A 15 -23.77 -10.45 -13.64
CA VAL A 15 -24.11 -10.04 -12.27
C VAL A 15 -22.85 -9.74 -11.49
N GLN A 16 -22.97 -8.91 -10.46
CA GLN A 16 -21.87 -8.64 -9.54
C GLN A 16 -21.38 -9.97 -8.91
N GLY A 17 -20.07 -10.18 -8.90
CA GLY A 17 -19.46 -11.42 -8.39
C GLY A 17 -19.41 -12.59 -9.39
N GLY A 18 -19.99 -12.44 -10.58
CA GLY A 18 -19.90 -13.44 -11.65
C GLY A 18 -18.45 -13.75 -12.04
N GLN A 19 -18.15 -15.03 -12.31
CA GLN A 19 -16.80 -15.48 -12.68
C GLN A 19 -16.68 -15.61 -14.20
N TRP A 20 -15.88 -14.74 -14.81
CA TRP A 20 -15.74 -14.62 -16.28
C TRP A 20 -14.34 -14.97 -16.79
N ARG A 21 -13.55 -15.71 -16.00
CA ARG A 21 -12.23 -16.17 -16.42
C ARG A 21 -12.36 -17.18 -17.56
N GLU A 22 -11.36 -17.20 -18.45
CA GLU A 22 -11.29 -18.11 -19.61
C GLU A 22 -11.53 -19.58 -19.20
N GLU A 23 -11.01 -19.99 -18.04
CA GLU A 23 -11.16 -21.35 -17.48
C GLU A 23 -12.61 -21.78 -17.21
N PHE A 24 -13.51 -20.83 -16.92
CA PHE A 24 -14.89 -21.11 -16.54
C PHE A 24 -15.90 -20.86 -17.67
N VAL A 25 -15.63 -19.86 -18.51
CA VAL A 25 -16.60 -19.38 -19.53
C VAL A 25 -16.08 -19.54 -20.97
N GLY A 26 -14.81 -19.91 -21.12
CA GLY A 26 -14.11 -19.96 -22.40
C GLY A 26 -13.75 -18.57 -22.94
N THR A 27 -13.31 -18.50 -24.19
CA THR A 27 -12.87 -17.26 -24.83
C THR A 27 -13.98 -16.22 -24.83
N ASN A 28 -13.70 -15.08 -24.18
CA ASN A 28 -14.58 -13.92 -24.09
C ASN A 28 -13.75 -12.63 -24.12
N ALA A 29 -14.40 -11.48 -24.36
CA ALA A 29 -13.70 -10.21 -24.56
C ALA A 29 -12.88 -9.78 -23.32
N LEU A 30 -13.36 -10.06 -22.11
CA LEU A 30 -12.62 -9.73 -20.88
C LEU A 30 -11.35 -10.56 -20.76
N ALA A 31 -11.47 -11.87 -20.93
CA ALA A 31 -10.34 -12.79 -20.87
C ALA A 31 -9.30 -12.48 -21.96
N LEU A 32 -9.76 -12.21 -23.18
CA LEU A 32 -8.89 -11.85 -24.29
C LEU A 32 -8.15 -10.54 -24.01
N SER A 33 -8.87 -9.50 -23.55
CA SER A 33 -8.27 -8.20 -23.21
C SER A 33 -7.28 -8.29 -22.04
N LEU A 34 -7.56 -9.08 -21.00
CA LEU A 34 -6.63 -9.34 -19.90
C LEU A 34 -5.34 -10.02 -20.39
N LYS A 35 -5.47 -10.98 -21.31
CA LYS A 35 -4.35 -11.79 -21.83
C LYS A 35 -3.49 -11.01 -22.82
N THR A 36 -4.09 -10.23 -23.71
CA THR A 36 -3.37 -9.49 -24.76
C THR A 36 -2.94 -8.10 -24.30
N GLN A 37 -3.53 -7.58 -23.21
CA GLN A 37 -3.41 -6.17 -22.78
C GLN A 37 -3.82 -5.19 -23.88
N GLN A 38 -4.73 -5.62 -24.76
CA GLN A 38 -5.27 -4.84 -25.86
C GLN A 38 -6.79 -4.80 -25.78
N SER A 39 -7.38 -3.78 -26.38
CA SER A 39 -8.82 -3.73 -26.57
C SER A 39 -9.25 -4.88 -27.46
N SER A 40 -10.38 -5.51 -27.14
CA SER A 40 -10.91 -6.61 -27.93
C SER A 40 -12.41 -6.50 -28.13
N CYS A 41 -12.87 -7.01 -29.27
CA CYS A 41 -14.28 -7.21 -29.57
C CYS A 41 -14.47 -8.70 -29.78
N VAL A 42 -15.41 -9.30 -29.05
CA VAL A 42 -15.83 -10.69 -29.30
C VAL A 42 -17.28 -10.63 -29.75
N PHE A 43 -17.51 -11.06 -30.98
CA PHE A 43 -18.79 -10.95 -31.66
C PHE A 43 -19.52 -12.29 -31.65
N SER A 44 -20.72 -12.33 -31.05
CA SER A 44 -21.69 -13.41 -31.24
C SER A 44 -21.07 -14.81 -31.06
N ASN A 45 -21.01 -15.62 -32.13
CA ASN A 45 -20.48 -16.98 -32.16
C ASN A 45 -18.96 -17.10 -31.91
N GLU A 46 -18.24 -15.98 -31.83
CA GLU A 46 -16.85 -15.94 -31.38
C GLU A 46 -16.73 -16.18 -29.87
N HIS A 47 -17.83 -16.03 -29.13
CA HIS A 47 -17.88 -16.49 -27.75
C HIS A 47 -17.90 -18.02 -27.70
N TYR A 48 -17.14 -18.61 -26.78
CA TYR A 48 -17.10 -20.07 -26.64
C TYR A 48 -18.45 -20.65 -26.15
N MET A 49 -19.15 -19.93 -25.28
CA MET A 49 -20.42 -20.38 -24.69
C MET A 49 -21.62 -19.99 -25.57
N GLU A 50 -22.45 -20.96 -25.94
CA GLU A 50 -23.60 -20.75 -26.84
C GLU A 50 -24.66 -19.80 -26.24
N SER A 51 -24.80 -19.78 -24.90
CA SER A 51 -25.78 -18.92 -24.21
C SER A 51 -25.50 -17.42 -24.34
N ILE A 52 -24.34 -17.02 -24.85
CA ILE A 52 -23.96 -15.62 -25.08
C ILE A 52 -23.76 -15.29 -26.57
N HIS A 53 -24.13 -16.17 -27.49
CA HIS A 53 -24.02 -15.92 -28.94
C HIS A 53 -24.93 -14.79 -29.43
N ASP A 54 -25.93 -14.39 -28.66
CA ASP A 54 -26.72 -13.19 -28.96
C ASP A 54 -26.01 -11.87 -28.60
N TRP A 55 -24.88 -11.96 -27.90
CA TRP A 55 -24.15 -10.81 -27.36
C TRP A 55 -22.89 -10.48 -28.14
N VAL A 56 -22.51 -9.22 -28.06
CA VAL A 56 -21.26 -8.65 -28.51
C VAL A 56 -20.66 -7.89 -27.35
N CYS A 57 -19.40 -8.20 -27.04
CA CYS A 57 -18.69 -7.63 -25.90
C CYS A 57 -17.49 -6.83 -26.41
N TYR A 58 -17.38 -5.59 -25.94
CA TYR A 58 -16.26 -4.69 -26.21
C TYR A 58 -15.48 -4.47 -24.93
N ALA A 59 -14.27 -4.99 -24.87
CA ALA A 59 -13.42 -4.93 -23.71
C ALA A 59 -12.22 -4.02 -23.95
N ALA A 60 -11.88 -3.19 -22.97
CA ALA A 60 -10.67 -2.38 -22.97
C ALA A 60 -9.94 -2.49 -21.61
N PRO A 61 -8.61 -2.68 -21.61
CA PRO A 61 -7.86 -2.82 -20.37
C PRO A 61 -7.68 -1.47 -19.68
N ILE A 62 -7.74 -1.48 -18.36
CA ILE A 62 -7.31 -0.38 -17.49
C ILE A 62 -5.87 -0.66 -17.11
N ILE A 63 -4.93 0.12 -17.64
CA ILE A 63 -3.49 -0.06 -17.44
C ILE A 63 -2.97 1.02 -16.50
N ASP A 64 -2.23 0.63 -15.47
CA ASP A 64 -1.46 1.57 -14.67
C ASP A 64 -0.36 2.20 -15.55
N PRO A 65 -0.36 3.53 -15.77
CA PRO A 65 0.64 4.17 -16.62
C PRO A 65 2.07 4.00 -16.10
N TYR A 66 2.28 3.71 -14.82
CA TYR A 66 3.60 3.57 -14.22
C TYR A 66 4.13 2.14 -14.26
N SER A 67 3.45 1.18 -13.62
CA SER A 67 3.91 -0.22 -13.59
C SER A 67 3.66 -0.97 -14.89
N LYS A 68 2.82 -0.41 -15.78
CA LYS A 68 2.29 -1.07 -16.99
C LYS A 68 1.49 -2.34 -16.68
N GLN A 69 1.15 -2.59 -15.42
CA GLN A 69 0.27 -3.69 -15.05
C GLN A 69 -1.19 -3.36 -15.41
N THR A 70 -1.92 -4.39 -15.81
CA THR A 70 -3.37 -4.28 -16.03
C THR A 70 -4.06 -4.32 -14.66
N LEU A 71 -4.74 -3.23 -14.31
CA LEU A 71 -5.50 -3.08 -13.07
C LEU A 71 -6.88 -3.74 -13.16
N GLY A 72 -7.40 -3.87 -14.38
CA GLY A 72 -8.71 -4.47 -14.66
C GLY A 72 -9.10 -4.28 -16.12
N VAL A 73 -10.35 -4.59 -16.44
CA VAL A 73 -10.93 -4.43 -17.79
C VAL A 73 -12.29 -3.77 -17.66
N VAL A 74 -12.58 -2.83 -18.55
CA VAL A 74 -13.94 -2.35 -18.79
C VAL A 74 -14.53 -3.18 -19.92
N ASP A 75 -15.69 -3.79 -19.69
CA ASP A 75 -16.46 -4.45 -20.73
C ASP A 75 -17.80 -3.72 -20.94
N LEU A 76 -18.12 -3.46 -22.20
CA LEU A 76 -19.43 -2.99 -22.62
C LEU A 76 -20.06 -4.08 -23.48
N SER A 77 -21.17 -4.64 -23.01
CA SER A 77 -21.88 -5.70 -23.73
C SER A 77 -23.19 -5.18 -24.32
N THR A 78 -23.53 -5.64 -25.51
CA THR A 78 -24.79 -5.36 -26.20
C THR A 78 -25.26 -6.57 -26.99
N THR A 79 -26.48 -6.56 -27.50
CA THR A 79 -26.93 -7.60 -28.45
C THR A 79 -26.36 -7.33 -29.85
N TRP A 80 -26.11 -8.36 -30.66
CA TRP A 80 -25.56 -8.22 -32.01
C TRP A 80 -26.30 -7.23 -32.92
N LYS A 81 -27.62 -7.07 -32.75
CA LYS A 81 -28.44 -6.08 -33.50
C LYS A 81 -28.02 -4.63 -33.30
N ASN A 82 -27.35 -4.35 -32.18
CA ASN A 82 -26.89 -3.02 -31.79
C ASN A 82 -25.36 -2.90 -31.92
N HIS A 83 -24.70 -3.90 -32.51
CA HIS A 83 -23.26 -3.84 -32.77
C HIS A 83 -22.93 -2.67 -33.69
N ASN A 84 -21.91 -1.91 -33.31
CA ASN A 84 -21.25 -0.97 -34.19
C ASN A 84 -19.76 -0.83 -33.82
N THR A 85 -18.97 -0.30 -34.75
CA THR A 85 -17.52 -0.12 -34.56
C THR A 85 -17.16 0.93 -33.51
N LEU A 86 -18.10 1.80 -33.09
CA LEU A 86 -17.87 2.76 -32.01
C LEU A 86 -17.88 2.09 -30.63
N GLY A 87 -18.36 0.84 -30.51
CA GLY A 87 -18.39 0.11 -29.24
C GLY A 87 -17.00 -0.06 -28.61
N ILE A 88 -15.99 -0.36 -29.43
CA ILE A 88 -14.60 -0.47 -28.93
C ILE A 88 -14.05 0.89 -28.49
N LEU A 89 -14.33 1.95 -29.25
CA LEU A 89 -13.92 3.32 -28.89
C LEU A 89 -14.60 3.79 -27.60
N ALA A 90 -15.85 3.39 -27.37
CA ALA A 90 -16.56 3.66 -26.13
C ALA A 90 -15.92 2.93 -24.94
N ALA A 91 -15.59 1.65 -25.09
CA ALA A 91 -14.91 0.87 -24.06
C ALA A 91 -13.52 1.48 -23.73
N GLU A 92 -12.73 1.82 -24.75
CA GLU A 92 -11.44 2.49 -24.60
C GLU A 92 -11.57 3.85 -23.90
N ARG A 93 -12.59 4.64 -24.27
CA ARG A 93 -12.83 5.93 -23.62
C ARG A 93 -13.22 5.76 -22.16
N CYS A 94 -14.05 4.79 -21.82
CA CYS A 94 -14.40 4.47 -20.44
C CYS A 94 -13.16 4.03 -19.64
N ALA A 95 -12.33 3.14 -20.18
CA ALA A 95 -11.08 2.72 -19.55
C ALA A 95 -10.14 3.93 -19.33
N SER A 96 -10.00 4.81 -20.32
CA SER A 96 -9.21 6.04 -20.19
C SER A 96 -9.74 6.99 -19.10
N ILE A 97 -11.06 7.16 -18.97
CA ILE A 97 -11.64 7.99 -17.90
C ILE A 97 -11.32 7.40 -16.52
N ILE A 98 -11.46 6.08 -16.35
CA ILE A 98 -11.13 5.40 -15.09
C ILE A 98 -9.64 5.55 -14.77
N GLN A 99 -8.76 5.35 -15.75
CA GLN A 99 -7.31 5.57 -15.57
C GLN A 99 -7.01 7.00 -15.12
N SER A 100 -7.63 8.01 -15.74
CA SER A 100 -7.47 9.41 -15.32
C SER A 100 -7.97 9.66 -13.89
N ALA A 101 -9.12 9.12 -13.52
CA ALA A 101 -9.65 9.25 -12.16
C ALA A 101 -8.74 8.60 -11.11
N LEU A 102 -8.18 7.43 -11.40
CA LEU A 102 -7.21 6.75 -10.52
C LEU A 102 -5.93 7.57 -10.33
N LEU A 103 -5.41 8.17 -11.42
CA LEU A 103 -4.25 9.06 -11.35
C LEU A 103 -4.53 10.32 -10.54
N GLU A 104 -5.73 10.91 -10.69
CA GLU A 104 -6.15 12.08 -9.92
C GLU A 104 -6.28 11.76 -8.43
N GLN A 105 -6.83 10.59 -8.09
CA GLN A 105 -6.91 10.15 -6.70
C GLN A 105 -5.53 10.02 -6.04
N GLN A 106 -4.53 9.56 -6.79
CA GLN A 106 -3.15 9.43 -6.30
C GLN A 106 -2.35 10.74 -6.39
N ARG A 107 -2.90 11.79 -7.00
CA ARG A 107 -2.16 13.01 -7.28
C ARG A 107 -1.74 13.69 -5.97
N GLN A 108 -0.47 14.09 -5.91
CA GLN A 108 0.15 14.73 -4.75
C GLN A 108 0.08 13.88 -3.47
N HIS A 109 0.05 12.55 -3.60
CA HIS A 109 0.14 11.63 -2.47
C HIS A 109 1.54 11.00 -2.39
N LEU A 110 2.12 11.05 -1.20
CA LEU A 110 3.38 10.40 -0.84
C LEU A 110 3.08 9.32 0.19
N HIS A 111 3.30 8.06 -0.19
CA HIS A 111 3.20 6.93 0.73
C HIS A 111 4.61 6.52 1.17
N ILE A 112 4.84 6.47 2.48
CA ILE A 112 6.10 6.02 3.08
C ILE A 112 5.84 4.77 3.91
N ARG A 113 6.54 3.69 3.58
CA ARG A 113 6.64 2.51 4.45
C ARG A 113 8.02 2.49 5.05
N ALA A 114 8.11 2.53 6.37
CA ALA A 114 9.37 2.60 7.11
C ALA A 114 9.58 1.42 8.05
N PHE A 115 8.54 0.62 8.31
CA PHE A 115 8.69 -0.67 8.99
C PHE A 115 9.19 -1.72 8.01
N SER A 116 10.13 -2.57 8.44
CA SER A 116 10.77 -3.63 7.62
C SER A 116 11.64 -3.07 6.47
N THR A 117 11.34 -3.42 5.22
CA THR A 117 12.05 -2.90 4.04
C THR A 117 11.46 -1.56 3.63
N PRO A 118 12.23 -0.45 3.71
CA PRO A 118 11.67 0.86 3.43
C PRO A 118 11.28 1.04 1.97
N GLN A 119 10.10 1.62 1.73
CA GLN A 119 9.59 1.88 0.39
C GLN A 119 8.89 3.24 0.36
N VAL A 120 9.12 4.00 -0.70
CA VAL A 120 8.45 5.30 -0.91
C VAL A 120 7.75 5.28 -2.26
N LYS A 121 6.48 5.67 -2.29
CA LYS A 121 5.71 5.87 -3.51
C LYS A 121 5.22 7.30 -3.59
N PHE A 122 5.31 7.90 -4.77
CA PHE A 122 4.78 9.23 -5.04
C PHE A 122 3.88 9.18 -6.27
N ASN A 123 2.64 9.65 -6.14
CA ASN A 123 1.60 9.51 -7.16
C ASN A 123 1.45 8.06 -7.65
N GLY A 124 1.45 7.10 -6.73
CA GLY A 124 1.39 5.67 -7.03
C GLY A 124 2.69 5.03 -7.52
N LYS A 125 3.67 5.82 -7.97
CA LYS A 125 4.94 5.33 -8.50
C LYS A 125 5.97 5.09 -7.40
N SER A 126 6.55 3.88 -7.34
CA SER A 126 7.71 3.60 -6.48
C SER A 126 8.92 4.45 -6.86
N LEU A 127 9.50 5.12 -5.88
CA LEU A 127 10.70 5.95 -6.03
C LEU A 127 11.94 5.13 -5.70
N LEU A 128 12.98 5.25 -6.54
CA LEU A 128 14.31 4.74 -6.25
C LEU A 128 15.07 5.81 -5.48
N LEU A 129 15.05 5.71 -4.15
CA LEU A 129 15.67 6.67 -3.24
C LEU A 129 16.85 6.03 -2.51
N THR A 130 17.85 6.84 -2.19
CA THR A 130 18.92 6.41 -1.28
C THR A 130 18.36 6.26 0.14
N PRO A 131 18.99 5.45 1.02
CA PRO A 131 18.58 5.37 2.43
C PRO A 131 18.52 6.76 3.09
N ARG A 132 19.47 7.64 2.74
CA ARG A 132 19.53 9.02 3.23
C ARG A 132 18.32 9.85 2.80
N GLN A 133 17.88 9.70 1.55
CA GLN A 133 16.69 10.38 1.04
C GLN A 133 15.40 9.90 1.71
N ILE A 134 15.30 8.60 1.99
CA ILE A 134 14.17 8.02 2.74
C ILE A 134 14.15 8.59 4.17
N GLU A 135 15.29 8.67 4.84
CA GLU A 135 15.41 9.31 6.17
C GLU A 135 14.95 10.77 6.13
N ILE A 136 15.37 11.54 5.13
CA ILE A 136 14.94 12.95 4.97
C ILE A 136 13.42 13.05 4.83
N LEU A 137 12.81 12.26 3.93
CA LEU A 137 11.36 12.28 3.74
C LEU A 137 10.61 11.86 5.01
N THR A 138 11.14 10.89 5.74
CA THR A 138 10.58 10.40 7.00
C THR A 138 10.63 11.48 8.08
N ILE A 139 11.76 12.18 8.24
CA ILE A 139 11.87 13.31 9.18
C ILE A 139 10.87 14.41 8.81
N LEU A 140 10.74 14.76 7.54
CA LEU A 140 9.81 15.79 7.10
C LEU A 140 8.33 15.38 7.25
N ALA A 141 8.04 14.08 7.16
CA ALA A 141 6.71 13.54 7.46
C ALA A 141 6.38 13.63 8.96
N LEU A 142 7.35 13.36 9.84
CA LEU A 142 7.23 13.53 11.29
C LEU A 142 7.21 15.01 11.73
N CYS A 143 7.67 15.93 10.89
CA CYS A 143 7.71 17.37 11.15
C CYS A 143 6.91 18.17 10.10
N PRO A 144 5.56 18.09 10.10
CA PRO A 144 4.72 18.69 9.05
C PRO A 144 4.82 20.22 8.96
N HIS A 145 5.16 20.90 10.06
CA HIS A 145 5.42 22.35 10.05
C HIS A 145 6.71 22.73 9.30
N GLY A 146 7.59 21.76 9.07
CA GLY A 146 8.87 21.90 8.38
C GLY A 146 10.05 22.20 9.29
N LEU A 147 11.24 22.03 8.73
CA LEU A 147 12.52 22.27 9.40
C LEU A 147 13.38 23.27 8.62
N THR A 148 14.16 24.08 9.33
CA THR A 148 15.24 24.85 8.71
C THR A 148 16.34 23.89 8.23
N LEU A 149 17.23 24.35 7.36
CA LEU A 149 18.37 23.55 6.91
C LEU A 149 19.22 23.05 8.09
N GLU A 150 19.44 23.91 9.09
CA GLU A 150 20.24 23.60 10.27
C GLU A 150 19.57 22.55 11.15
N HIS A 151 18.27 22.68 11.43
CA HIS A 151 17.55 21.68 12.23
C HIS A 151 17.43 20.34 11.50
N LEU A 152 17.21 20.34 10.19
CA LEU A 152 17.21 19.11 9.40
C LEU A 152 18.60 18.44 9.41
N TYR A 153 19.67 19.23 9.30
CA TYR A 153 21.03 18.72 9.42
C TYR A 153 21.26 18.06 10.78
N GLN A 154 20.87 18.71 11.88
CA GLN A 154 21.04 18.16 13.22
C GLN A 154 20.22 16.89 13.43
N ALA A 155 18.96 16.88 12.99
CA ALA A 155 18.11 15.69 13.08
C ALA A 155 18.69 14.49 12.30
N LEU A 156 19.30 14.75 11.15
CA LEU A 156 19.79 13.72 10.25
C LEU A 156 21.20 13.24 10.60
N TYR A 157 22.13 14.15 10.89
CA TYR A 157 23.55 13.85 11.06
C TYR A 157 24.03 13.93 12.51
N GLY A 158 23.40 14.74 13.36
CA GLY A 158 23.89 15.06 14.70
C GLY A 158 25.29 15.66 14.65
N GLU A 159 26.21 15.09 15.44
CA GLU A 159 27.61 15.53 15.51
C GLU A 159 28.49 15.06 14.34
N ARG A 160 27.96 14.22 13.44
CA ARG A 160 28.72 13.74 12.28
C ARG A 160 29.14 14.91 11.40
N LYS A 161 30.39 14.87 10.93
CA LYS A 161 30.97 15.90 10.08
C LYS A 161 30.61 15.66 8.61
N VAL A 162 29.43 16.11 8.21
CA VAL A 162 28.96 16.10 6.81
C VAL A 162 28.87 17.54 6.32
N SER A 163 29.17 17.80 5.05
CA SER A 163 29.05 19.16 4.54
C SER A 163 27.58 19.57 4.41
N MET A 164 27.25 20.83 4.74
CA MET A 164 25.91 21.39 4.47
C MET A 164 25.57 21.37 2.98
N GLY A 165 26.58 21.40 2.10
CA GLY A 165 26.40 21.27 0.65
C GLY A 165 25.81 19.92 0.25
N THR A 166 26.19 18.84 0.94
CA THR A 166 25.65 17.49 0.72
C THR A 166 24.16 17.45 1.00
N LEU A 167 23.71 18.00 2.14
CA LEU A 167 22.29 18.07 2.46
C LEU A 167 21.51 18.92 1.44
N LYS A 168 22.05 20.07 1.05
CA LYS A 168 21.42 20.92 0.01
C LYS A 168 21.27 20.18 -1.32
N ALA A 169 22.24 19.36 -1.70
CA ALA A 169 22.18 18.55 -2.92
C ALA A 169 21.05 17.51 -2.83
N GLU A 170 20.97 16.76 -1.72
CA GLU A 170 19.87 15.80 -1.46
C GLU A 170 18.50 16.49 -1.50
N MET A 171 18.38 17.66 -0.87
CA MET A 171 17.13 18.44 -0.89
C MET A 171 16.77 18.91 -2.30
N SER A 172 17.75 19.27 -3.13
CA SER A 172 17.49 19.64 -4.51
C SER A 172 17.01 18.43 -5.33
N GLN A 173 17.68 17.28 -5.19
CA GLN A 173 17.27 16.05 -5.88
C GLN A 173 15.87 15.61 -5.48
N LEU A 174 15.55 15.60 -4.18
CA LEU A 174 14.21 15.27 -3.69
C LEU A 174 13.15 16.24 -4.22
N ARG A 175 13.46 17.53 -4.29
CA ARG A 175 12.54 18.52 -4.86
C ARG A 175 12.26 18.26 -6.34
N ASP A 176 13.28 17.86 -7.10
CA ASP A 176 13.11 17.53 -8.52
C ASP A 176 12.28 16.23 -8.67
N ILE A 177 12.53 15.22 -7.84
CA ILE A 177 11.78 13.96 -7.81
C ILE A 177 10.29 14.20 -7.47
N LEU A 178 10.01 15.08 -6.50
CA LEU A 178 8.66 15.43 -6.07
C LEU A 178 8.00 16.52 -6.92
N GLY A 179 8.59 16.91 -8.05
CA GLY A 179 8.02 17.89 -8.97
C GLY A 179 7.82 19.27 -8.36
N GLY A 180 8.73 19.72 -7.48
CA GLY A 180 8.68 21.03 -6.83
C GLY A 180 7.79 21.10 -5.59
N LEU A 181 7.15 20.01 -5.18
CA LEU A 181 6.26 19.97 -4.00
C LEU A 181 6.99 19.80 -2.66
N LEU A 182 8.22 20.31 -2.61
CA LEU A 182 9.04 20.40 -1.42
C LEU A 182 9.27 21.89 -1.13
N GLY A 183 8.66 22.38 -0.04
CA GLY A 183 8.91 23.74 0.44
C GLY A 183 10.38 23.93 0.80
N SER A 184 10.88 25.17 0.78
CA SER A 184 12.32 25.45 1.01
C SER A 184 12.63 26.32 2.23
N ARG A 185 11.62 26.99 2.81
CA ARG A 185 11.77 27.93 3.94
C ARG A 185 10.50 27.96 4.80
N PRO A 186 10.31 27.03 5.75
CA PRO A 186 11.16 25.87 6.04
C PRO A 186 11.02 24.75 4.99
N TYR A 187 11.93 23.78 5.02
CA TYR A 187 11.79 22.54 4.27
C TYR A 187 10.60 21.74 4.81
N ARG A 188 9.61 21.47 3.95
CA ARG A 188 8.39 20.73 4.31
C ARG A 188 7.78 20.06 3.08
N LEU A 189 7.06 18.97 3.29
CA LEU A 189 6.29 18.30 2.25
C LEU A 189 5.01 19.10 1.96
N LEU A 190 4.76 19.43 0.68
CA LEU A 190 3.56 20.12 0.22
C LEU A 190 2.57 19.14 -0.44
N VAL A 191 2.65 17.88 -0.04
CA VAL A 191 1.89 16.73 -0.55
C VAL A 191 1.14 16.11 0.61
N HIS A 192 0.07 15.37 0.32
CA HIS A 192 -0.57 14.51 1.30
C HIS A 192 0.39 13.36 1.62
N VAL A 193 0.70 13.18 2.90
CA VAL A 193 1.60 12.13 3.36
C VAL A 193 0.78 11.07 4.07
N GLU A 194 0.90 9.84 3.59
CA GLU A 194 0.45 8.66 4.31
C GLU A 194 1.67 7.83 4.68
N ALA A 195 1.76 7.42 5.94
CA ALA A 195 2.86 6.60 6.37
C ALA A 195 2.43 5.59 7.42
N ASP A 196 2.98 4.37 7.33
CA ASP A 196 2.70 3.28 8.25
C ASP A 196 3.03 3.65 9.70
N PHE A 197 4.16 4.32 9.90
CA PHE A 197 4.62 4.77 11.21
C PHE A 197 3.77 5.91 11.80
N LEU A 198 3.24 6.81 10.97
CA LEU A 198 2.29 7.85 11.42
C LEU A 198 0.96 7.22 11.83
N GLN A 199 0.48 6.22 11.07
CA GLN A 199 -0.74 5.48 11.40
C GLN A 199 -0.58 4.69 12.71
N ALA A 200 0.58 4.08 12.94
CA ALA A 200 0.88 3.37 14.18
C ALA A 200 0.90 4.31 15.38
N GLU A 201 1.53 5.48 15.25
CA GLU A 201 1.56 6.51 16.31
C GLU A 201 0.14 7.01 16.62
N GLN A 202 -0.67 7.32 15.60
CA GLN A 202 -2.06 7.72 15.77
C GLN A 202 -2.92 6.63 16.43
N ALA A 203 -2.70 5.36 16.09
CA ALA A 203 -3.40 4.24 16.72
C ALA A 203 -3.05 4.14 18.21
N LEU A 204 -1.77 4.31 18.57
CA LEU A 204 -1.34 4.35 19.97
C LEU A 204 -1.90 5.56 20.72
N ASP A 205 -1.92 6.75 20.11
CA ASP A 205 -2.49 7.96 20.70
C ASP A 205 -4.00 7.79 21.00
N ALA A 206 -4.71 7.07 20.12
CA ALA A 206 -6.12 6.77 20.27
C ALA A 206 -6.41 5.54 21.18
N GLY A 207 -5.38 4.86 21.68
CA GLY A 207 -5.52 3.65 22.50
C GLY A 207 -5.92 2.38 21.72
N TYR A 208 -5.85 2.40 20.38
CA TYR A 208 -6.14 1.24 19.53
C TYR A 208 -4.93 0.31 19.42
N VAL A 209 -4.63 -0.40 20.51
CA VAL A 209 -3.47 -1.30 20.62
C VAL A 209 -3.43 -2.37 19.54
N ALA A 210 -4.59 -2.99 19.24
CA ALA A 210 -4.68 -4.02 18.21
C ALA A 210 -4.25 -3.50 16.83
N SER A 211 -4.72 -2.32 16.44
CA SER A 211 -4.36 -1.67 15.19
C SER A 211 -2.88 -1.27 15.16
N ALA A 212 -2.35 -0.74 16.27
CA ALA A 212 -0.94 -0.37 16.38
C ALA A 212 0.00 -1.57 16.18
N LEU A 213 -0.28 -2.70 16.85
CA LEU A 213 0.50 -3.93 16.72
C LEU A 213 0.37 -4.59 15.35
N GLN A 214 -0.74 -4.37 14.63
CA GLN A 214 -0.91 -4.82 13.25
C GLN A 214 -0.09 -3.99 12.24
N LEU A 215 0.03 -2.68 12.50
CA LEU A 215 0.76 -1.74 11.62
C LEU A 215 2.28 -1.84 11.82
N TYR A 216 2.72 -2.06 13.06
CA TYR A 216 4.10 -2.35 13.36
C TYR A 216 4.46 -3.71 12.75
N THR A 217 5.14 -3.73 11.60
CA THR A 217 5.43 -4.94 10.80
C THR A 217 6.93 -5.25 10.63
N GLY A 218 7.79 -4.39 11.17
CA GLY A 218 9.21 -4.61 11.34
C GLY A 218 9.81 -3.47 12.15
N VAL A 219 11.09 -3.61 12.51
CA VAL A 219 11.85 -2.51 13.12
C VAL A 219 11.83 -1.29 12.21
N PHE A 220 11.52 -0.12 12.78
CA PHE A 220 11.48 1.14 12.05
C PHE A 220 12.89 1.52 11.56
N LEU A 221 13.07 1.62 10.24
CA LEU A 221 14.34 1.96 9.59
C LEU A 221 15.57 1.34 10.30
N ALA A 222 15.60 0.01 10.43
CA ALA A 222 16.54 -0.71 11.31
C ALA A 222 18.01 -0.26 11.22
N LYS A 223 18.47 0.15 10.03
CA LYS A 223 19.86 0.57 9.76
C LYS A 223 20.11 2.08 9.86
N THR A 224 19.11 2.87 10.27
CA THR A 224 19.28 4.33 10.39
C THR A 224 20.25 4.66 11.51
N GLU A 225 21.09 5.67 11.25
CA GLU A 225 21.96 6.31 12.24
C GLU A 225 21.54 7.77 12.47
N SER A 226 20.36 8.19 12.00
CA SER A 226 19.86 9.54 12.27
C SER A 226 19.49 9.63 13.76
N PRO A 227 20.06 10.58 14.53
CA PRO A 227 19.77 10.69 15.95
C PRO A 227 18.29 10.96 16.21
N PHE A 228 17.63 11.75 15.37
CA PHE A 228 16.20 12.01 15.48
C PHE A 228 15.35 10.75 15.24
N LEU A 229 15.64 9.98 14.18
CA LEU A 229 14.87 8.78 13.84
C LEU A 229 15.13 7.63 14.81
N CYS A 230 16.37 7.50 15.34
CA CYS A 230 16.67 6.57 16.42
C CYS A 230 15.88 6.93 17.69
N ALA A 231 15.92 8.19 18.13
CA ALA A 231 15.18 8.62 19.31
C ALA A 231 13.66 8.44 19.14
N TRP A 232 13.13 8.70 17.94
CA TRP A 232 11.72 8.46 17.63
C TRP A 232 11.38 6.96 17.67
N ARG A 233 12.22 6.09 17.11
CA ARG A 233 12.06 4.63 17.19
C ARG A 233 12.02 4.15 18.65
N ASP A 234 12.98 4.56 19.45
CA ASP A 234 13.08 4.14 20.85
C ASP A 234 11.83 4.57 21.65
N CYS A 235 11.30 5.76 21.35
CA CYS A 235 10.03 6.23 21.91
C CYS A 235 8.84 5.37 21.47
N LEU A 236 8.71 5.09 20.17
CA LEU A 236 7.65 4.24 19.64
C LEU A 236 7.68 2.84 20.27
N GLU A 237 8.85 2.22 20.34
CA GLU A 237 9.04 0.87 20.90
C GLU A 237 8.70 0.84 22.40
N SER A 238 9.10 1.86 23.16
CA SER A 238 8.70 2.02 24.56
C SER A 238 7.17 2.12 24.73
N ARG A 239 6.51 2.89 23.86
CA ARG A 239 5.04 3.02 23.87
C ARG A 239 4.32 1.72 23.48
N LEU A 240 4.85 0.98 22.50
CA LEU A 240 4.32 -0.33 22.12
C LEU A 240 4.46 -1.33 23.29
N SER A 241 5.61 -1.33 23.95
CA SER A 241 5.86 -2.20 25.10
C SER A 241 4.93 -1.89 26.28
N ASP A 242 4.70 -0.61 26.59
CA ASP A 242 3.70 -0.20 27.59
C ASP A 242 2.27 -0.62 27.22
N ALA A 243 1.91 -0.54 25.93
CA ALA A 243 0.61 -1.00 25.44
C ALA A 243 0.45 -2.52 25.54
N ILE A 244 1.51 -3.28 25.23
CA ILE A 244 1.58 -4.74 25.43
C ILE A 244 1.42 -5.07 26.91
N PHE A 245 2.16 -4.41 27.79
CA PHE A 245 2.08 -4.63 29.23
C PHE A 245 0.68 -4.41 29.80
N LYS A 246 -0.06 -3.42 29.27
CA LYS A 246 -1.42 -3.09 29.73
C LYS A 246 -2.52 -3.97 29.15
N THR A 247 -2.29 -4.63 28.01
CA THR A 247 -3.34 -5.43 27.38
C THR A 247 -3.66 -6.70 28.18
N GLN A 248 -4.90 -7.17 28.06
CA GLN A 248 -5.41 -8.43 28.60
C GLN A 248 -5.80 -9.40 27.47
N GLU A 249 -5.63 -8.99 26.21
CA GLU A 249 -6.05 -9.75 25.04
C GLU A 249 -4.95 -10.73 24.59
N THR A 250 -5.05 -11.99 25.02
CA THR A 250 -4.07 -13.03 24.67
C THR A 250 -4.01 -13.30 23.16
N ASP A 251 -5.17 -13.30 22.47
CA ASP A 251 -5.23 -13.54 21.02
C ASP A 251 -4.48 -12.49 20.22
N LEU A 252 -4.50 -11.23 20.68
CA LEU A 252 -3.77 -10.14 20.08
C LEU A 252 -2.26 -10.36 20.20
N LEU A 253 -1.79 -10.69 21.40
CA LEU A 253 -0.37 -10.95 21.65
C LEU A 253 0.14 -12.16 20.87
N LEU A 254 -0.65 -13.23 20.76
CA LEU A 254 -0.30 -14.40 19.95
C LEU A 254 -0.18 -14.04 18.46
N LYS A 255 -1.10 -13.22 17.93
CA LYS A 255 -1.00 -12.72 16.55
C LYS A 255 0.22 -11.83 16.36
N HIS A 256 0.57 -11.01 17.34
CA HIS A 256 1.76 -10.18 17.29
C HIS A 256 3.04 -11.03 17.25
N LEU A 257 3.18 -12.03 18.13
CA LEU A 257 4.31 -12.96 18.14
C LEU A 257 4.46 -13.77 16.85
N ALA A 258 3.35 -14.10 16.19
CA ALA A 258 3.41 -14.79 14.90
C ALA A 258 4.12 -13.96 13.81
N HIS A 259 4.10 -12.62 13.93
CA HIS A 259 4.80 -11.70 13.03
C HIS A 259 6.17 -11.26 13.58
N PHE A 260 6.30 -11.20 14.91
CA PHE A 260 7.52 -10.79 15.63
C PHE A 260 7.88 -11.80 16.71
N PRO A 261 8.54 -12.90 16.34
CA PRO A 261 8.85 -13.96 17.30
C PRO A 261 9.84 -13.52 18.39
N GLU A 262 10.57 -12.42 18.16
CA GLU A 262 11.57 -11.87 19.08
C GLU A 262 10.99 -10.82 20.05
N ALA A 263 9.68 -10.57 20.05
CA ALA A 263 9.03 -9.61 20.96
C ALA A 263 8.94 -10.18 22.39
N ILE A 264 10.03 -10.03 23.15
CA ILE A 264 10.17 -10.59 24.51
C ILE A 264 9.08 -10.08 25.46
N ASP A 265 8.73 -8.80 25.37
CA ASP A 265 7.67 -8.18 26.19
C ASP A 265 6.30 -8.83 25.96
N ALA A 266 5.97 -9.19 24.70
CA ALA A 266 4.76 -9.92 24.37
C ALA A 266 4.79 -11.37 24.90
N VAL A 267 5.96 -12.02 24.88
CA VAL A 267 6.15 -13.36 25.47
C VAL A 267 5.93 -13.31 26.98
N GLU A 268 6.61 -12.40 27.68
CA GLU A 268 6.49 -12.21 29.13
C GLU A 268 5.04 -11.94 29.51
N ARG A 269 4.37 -11.03 28.80
CA ARG A 269 2.97 -10.70 29.06
C ARG A 269 2.04 -11.88 28.85
N LEU A 270 2.24 -12.68 27.80
CA LEU A 270 1.44 -13.89 27.59
C LEU A 270 1.63 -14.92 28.70
N MET A 271 2.85 -15.05 29.24
CA MET A 271 3.12 -15.95 30.36
C MET A 271 2.43 -15.51 31.65
N GLU A 272 2.27 -14.20 31.87
CA GLU A 272 1.50 -13.66 33.00
C GLU A 272 -0.01 -13.93 32.86
N LEU A 273 -0.55 -13.85 31.64
CA LEU A 273 -1.98 -13.97 31.36
C LEU A 273 -2.47 -15.42 31.25
N LEU A 274 -1.62 -16.32 30.72
CA LEU A 274 -1.99 -17.72 30.51
C LEU A 274 -1.77 -18.56 31.77
N PRO A 275 -2.69 -19.48 32.11
CA PRO A 275 -2.47 -20.45 33.18
C PRO A 275 -1.21 -21.27 32.95
N SER A 276 -0.46 -21.59 34.01
CA SER A 276 0.83 -22.30 33.93
C SER A 276 0.75 -23.69 33.26
N GLU A 277 -0.43 -24.31 33.25
CA GLU A 277 -0.69 -25.60 32.60
C GLU A 277 -1.03 -25.49 31.11
N HIS A 278 -1.16 -24.26 30.59
CA HIS A 278 -1.52 -24.05 29.19
C HIS A 278 -0.39 -24.53 28.27
N PRO A 279 -0.67 -25.34 27.23
CA PRO A 279 0.37 -25.91 26.35
C PRO A 279 1.30 -24.88 25.72
N ALA A 280 0.82 -23.65 25.51
CA ALA A 280 1.62 -22.55 24.97
C ALA A 280 2.78 -22.13 25.88
N HIS A 281 2.72 -22.34 27.20
CA HIS A 281 3.84 -22.00 28.11
C HIS A 281 5.14 -22.70 27.71
N GLN A 282 5.07 -23.99 27.32
CA GLN A 282 6.25 -24.74 26.86
C GLN A 282 6.84 -24.21 25.55
N LEU A 283 6.01 -23.60 24.70
CA LEU A 283 6.46 -22.98 23.45
C LEU A 283 7.05 -21.60 23.72
N LEU A 284 6.45 -20.81 24.61
CA LEU A 284 6.87 -19.46 24.96
C LEU A 284 8.24 -19.42 25.66
N VAL A 285 8.53 -20.39 26.55
CA VAL A 285 9.84 -20.49 27.23
C VAL A 285 11.00 -20.60 26.21
N LYS A 286 10.80 -21.27 25.07
CA LYS A 286 11.83 -21.40 24.04
C LYS A 286 12.21 -20.06 23.39
N TYR A 287 11.30 -19.09 23.38
CA TYR A 287 11.56 -17.75 22.86
C TYR A 287 12.36 -16.88 23.83
N ILE A 288 12.24 -17.10 25.15
CA ILE A 288 13.05 -16.43 26.17
C ILE A 288 14.50 -16.94 26.15
N ASP A 289 14.68 -18.25 25.96
CA ASP A 289 16.00 -18.91 26.01
C ASP A 289 16.77 -18.88 24.67
N SER A 290 16.17 -18.34 23.60
CA SER A 290 16.83 -18.24 22.29
C SER A 290 17.87 -17.11 22.28
N PRO A 291 19.16 -17.39 21.99
CA PRO A 291 20.20 -16.36 22.03
C PRO A 291 19.99 -15.29 20.96
N LYS A 292 20.19 -14.02 21.35
CA LYS A 292 20.17 -12.84 20.46
C LYS A 292 21.03 -13.10 19.22
N LEU A 293 20.42 -13.16 18.04
CA LEU A 293 21.15 -13.01 16.78
C LEU A 293 21.54 -11.53 16.65
N SER A 294 22.75 -11.23 17.09
CA SER A 294 23.42 -9.92 16.99
C SER A 294 23.60 -9.46 15.56
#